data_AF-A0A1E7ERY9-F1
#
_entry.id   AF-A0A1E7ERY9-F1
#
_cell.length_a   1.000
_cell.length_b   1.000
_cell.length_c   1.000
_cell.angle_alpha   90.00
_cell.angle_beta   90.00
_cell.angle_gamma   90.00
#
_symmetry.space_group_name_H-M   'P 1'
#
loop_
_entity.id
_entity.type
_entity.pdbx_description
1 polymer ?
#
loop_
_entity_poly.entity_id
_entity_poly.type
_entity_poly.pdbx_seq_one_letter_code
_entity_poly.pdbx_strand_id
1 'polypeptide(L)'
;MALNRLMTTGVYTFEGDVIITGGDLTFSGSETDVFIIKTSKTVKQTGSTNVILAGNAKAENIFWSVAGAVSVAAGSHSEGIFLVKKGVTLITGSSLNGRIFSQTAVTLQMATITQTPYTQTRRGLRGLQVA
;
A
#
# COMPACT_ATOMS: atom_id res chain seq x y z
N MET A 1 8.71 6.74 13.82
CA MET A 1 7.43 7.16 14.45
C MET A 1 6.38 6.11 14.11
N ALA A 2 5.58 5.70 15.09
CA ALA A 2 4.45 4.79 14.83
C ALA A 2 3.32 5.56 14.14
N LEU A 3 2.58 4.91 13.24
CA LEU A 3 1.40 5.50 12.61
C LEU A 3 0.22 5.56 13.59
N ASN A 4 -0.71 6.50 13.36
CA ASN A 4 -2.04 6.41 13.96
C ASN A 4 -2.71 5.14 13.44
N ARG A 5 -3.43 4.42 14.30
CA ARG A 5 -4.07 3.14 13.96
C ARG A 5 -5.23 3.30 12.97
N LEU A 6 -5.68 4.54 12.76
CA LEU A 6 -6.67 4.92 11.78
C LEU A 6 -6.15 6.09 10.94
N MET A 7 -6.21 5.95 9.62
CA MET A 7 -5.86 6.97 8.65
C MET A 7 -7.07 7.30 7.79
N THR A 8 -7.37 8.58 7.65
CA THR A 8 -8.41 9.11 6.76
C THR A 8 -7.76 9.64 5.48
N THR A 9 -8.55 10.06 4.51
CA THR A 9 -7.99 10.66 3.29
C THR A 9 -7.03 11.81 3.60
N GLY A 10 -5.94 11.89 2.84
CA GLY A 10 -4.96 12.98 2.99
C GLY A 10 -3.52 12.61 2.64
N VAL A 11 -2.65 13.59 2.86
CA VAL A 11 -1.20 13.47 2.69
C VAL A 11 -0.53 13.52 4.04
N TYR A 12 0.18 12.46 4.39
CA TYR A 12 0.90 12.28 5.64
C TYR A 12 2.40 12.31 5.36
N THR A 13 3.10 13.32 5.91
CA THR A 13 4.55 13.48 5.69
C THR A 13 5.31 13.19 6.98
N PHE A 14 6.31 12.32 6.88
CA PHE A 14 7.18 11.92 7.98
C PHE A 14 8.64 12.19 7.63
N GLU A 15 9.38 12.79 8.54
CA GLU A 15 10.83 13.01 8.37
C GLU A 15 11.65 11.78 8.81
N GLY A 16 11.06 10.89 9.61
CA GLY A 16 11.68 9.68 10.14
C GLY A 16 11.13 8.39 9.54
N ASP A 17 11.61 7.26 10.06
CA ASP A 17 11.07 5.94 9.74
C ASP A 17 9.57 5.88 10.07
N VAL A 18 8.79 5.30 9.16
CA VAL A 18 7.38 4.97 9.35
C VAL A 18 7.30 3.51 9.77
N ILE A 19 6.71 3.24 10.93
CA ILE A 19 6.67 1.90 11.50
C ILE A 19 5.22 1.51 11.77
N ILE A 20 4.78 0.40 11.17
CA ILE A 20 3.53 -0.28 11.51
C ILE A 20 3.89 -1.31 12.58
N THR A 21 3.50 -1.05 13.82
CA THR A 21 3.82 -1.89 14.99
C THR A 21 2.75 -1.76 16.07
N GLY A 22 2.68 -2.74 16.98
CA GLY A 22 1.72 -2.76 18.08
C GLY A 22 0.27 -3.07 17.67
N GLY A 23 0.04 -3.51 16.42
CA GLY A 23 -1.25 -3.91 15.88
C GLY A 23 -1.46 -3.46 14.43
N ASP A 24 -2.69 -3.58 13.96
CA ASP A 24 -3.09 -3.27 12.59
C ASP A 24 -3.23 -1.76 12.32
N LEU A 25 -3.06 -1.39 11.05
CA LEU A 25 -3.26 -0.04 10.52
C LEU A 25 -4.50 -0.01 9.63
N THR A 26 -5.48 0.82 9.95
CA THR A 26 -6.70 0.94 9.15
C THR A 26 -6.70 2.20 8.30
N PHE A 27 -6.94 2.06 6.99
CA PHE A 27 -7.32 3.15 6.10
C PHE A 27 -8.85 3.17 5.96
N SER A 28 -9.47 4.27 6.36
CA SER A 28 -10.92 4.45 6.28
C SER A 28 -11.25 5.62 5.36
N GLY A 29 -12.05 5.35 4.34
CA GLY A 29 -12.48 6.35 3.37
C GLY A 29 -13.36 5.73 2.29
N SER A 30 -13.89 6.57 1.41
CA SER A 30 -14.70 6.16 0.28
C SER A 30 -13.89 5.49 -0.84
N GLU A 31 -14.57 4.94 -1.84
CA GLU A 31 -13.94 4.37 -3.04
C GLU A 31 -13.08 5.35 -3.84
N THR A 32 -13.28 6.65 -3.65
CA THR A 32 -12.57 7.73 -4.34
C THR A 32 -11.52 8.42 -3.47
N ASP A 33 -11.46 8.07 -2.18
CA ASP A 33 -10.55 8.71 -1.24
C ASP A 33 -9.12 8.24 -1.50
N VAL A 34 -8.17 9.19 -1.42
CA VAL A 34 -6.75 8.96 -1.67
C VAL A 34 -5.94 9.18 -0.40
N PHE A 35 -4.91 8.34 -0.24
CA PHE A 35 -4.03 8.34 0.92
C PHE A 35 -2.58 8.37 0.42
N ILE A 36 -1.80 9.37 0.83
CA ILE A 36 -0.39 9.46 0.44
C ILE A 36 0.47 9.50 1.70
N ILE A 37 1.32 8.50 1.86
CA ILE A 37 2.24 8.36 2.97
C ILE A 37 3.63 8.66 2.42
N LYS A 38 4.24 9.75 2.89
CA LYS A 38 5.55 10.22 2.44
C LYS A 38 6.55 10.07 3.57
N THR A 39 7.68 9.45 3.29
CA THR A 39 8.83 9.48 4.21
C THR A 39 10.15 9.67 3.49
N SER A 40 11.04 10.47 4.09
CA SER A 40 12.43 10.59 3.66
C SER A 40 13.29 9.37 4.06
N LYS A 41 12.75 8.48 4.89
CA LYS A 41 13.42 7.30 5.44
C LYS A 41 12.71 6.01 5.00
N THR A 42 12.64 5.01 5.87
CA THR A 42 12.19 3.65 5.56
C THR A 42 10.76 3.43 6.06
N VAL A 43 10.02 2.53 5.41
CA VAL A 43 8.78 1.96 5.95
C VAL A 43 9.07 0.54 6.47
N LYS A 44 8.68 0.26 7.71
CA LYS A 44 8.85 -1.05 8.34
C LYS A 44 7.50 -1.53 8.88
N GLN A 45 7.06 -2.70 8.43
CA GLN A 45 5.89 -3.39 8.97
C GLN A 45 6.35 -4.60 9.79
N THR A 46 6.01 -4.61 11.08
CA THR A 46 6.40 -5.70 11.99
C THR A 46 5.55 -6.95 11.78
N GLY A 47 6.07 -8.12 12.17
CA GLY A 47 5.42 -9.41 11.93
C GLY A 47 3.98 -9.49 12.45
N SER A 48 3.14 -10.24 11.76
CA SER A 48 1.74 -10.47 12.10
C SER A 48 0.91 -9.19 12.28
N THR A 49 1.24 -8.12 11.54
CA THR A 49 0.40 -6.91 11.46
C THR A 49 -0.25 -6.80 10.09
N ASN A 50 -1.43 -6.18 10.02
CA ASN A 50 -2.20 -6.02 8.79
C ASN A 50 -2.48 -4.55 8.50
N VAL A 51 -2.48 -4.21 7.21
CA VAL A 51 -3.15 -3.01 6.71
C VAL A 51 -4.58 -3.39 6.34
N ILE A 52 -5.55 -2.68 6.89
CA ILE A 52 -6.99 -2.95 6.75
C ILE A 52 -7.65 -1.81 5.99
N LEU A 53 -8.56 -2.13 5.07
CA LEU A 53 -9.37 -1.15 4.35
C LEU A 53 -10.79 -1.12 4.93
N ALA A 54 -11.29 0.08 5.23
CA ALA A 54 -12.63 0.33 5.75
C ALA A 54 -13.35 1.44 4.95
N GLY A 55 -14.68 1.49 5.01
CA GLY A 55 -15.47 2.54 4.36
C GLY A 55 -15.55 2.47 2.82
N ASN A 56 -15.07 1.37 2.22
CA ASN A 56 -14.82 1.17 0.79
C ASN A 56 -13.51 1.78 0.25
N ALA A 57 -12.56 2.12 1.13
CA ALA A 57 -11.21 2.49 0.72
C ALA A 57 -10.62 1.38 -0.19
N LYS A 58 -9.90 1.78 -1.23
CA LYS A 58 -9.31 0.87 -2.20
C LYS A 58 -7.79 0.92 -2.11
N ALA A 59 -7.15 -0.25 -2.18
CA ALA A 59 -5.70 -0.40 -2.22
C ALA A 59 -5.06 0.50 -3.31
N GLU A 60 -5.68 0.56 -4.49
CA GLU A 60 -5.20 1.35 -5.62
C GLU A 60 -5.12 2.87 -5.37
N ASN A 61 -5.75 3.36 -4.29
CA ASN A 61 -5.71 4.77 -3.88
C ASN A 61 -4.75 5.04 -2.70
N ILE A 62 -4.01 4.04 -2.24
CA ILE A 62 -3.02 4.18 -1.16
C ILE A 62 -1.62 4.21 -1.77
N PHE A 63 -0.90 5.30 -1.57
CA PHE A 63 0.43 5.53 -2.12
C PHE A 63 1.46 5.66 -1.01
N TRP A 64 2.49 4.81 -1.06
CA TRP A 64 3.63 4.85 -0.15
C TRP A 64 4.84 5.41 -0.90
N SER A 65 5.12 6.69 -0.70
CA SER A 65 6.28 7.39 -1.28
C SER A 65 7.45 7.35 -0.32
N VAL A 66 8.44 6.51 -0.61
CA VAL A 66 9.51 6.13 0.33
C VAL A 66 10.89 6.40 -0.27
N ALA A 67 11.64 7.34 0.32
CA ALA A 67 13.01 7.63 -0.14
C ALA A 67 14.07 6.62 0.37
N GLY A 68 13.74 5.85 1.40
CA GLY A 68 14.50 4.71 1.89
C GLY A 68 14.03 3.39 1.29
N ALA A 69 14.06 2.34 2.11
CA ALA A 69 13.61 0.99 1.76
C ALA A 69 12.21 0.71 2.34
N VAL A 70 11.60 -0.40 1.92
CA VAL A 70 10.40 -0.96 2.53
C VAL A 70 10.66 -2.39 2.97
N SER A 71 10.28 -2.73 4.20
CA SER A 71 10.33 -4.12 4.69
C SER A 71 8.99 -4.54 5.28
N VAL A 72 8.41 -5.62 4.74
CA VAL A 72 7.19 -6.27 5.25
C VAL A 72 7.59 -7.60 5.89
N ALA A 73 7.45 -7.69 7.21
CA ALA A 73 7.87 -8.85 7.97
C ALA A 73 6.95 -10.07 7.76
N ALA A 74 7.41 -11.22 8.24
CA ALA A 74 6.73 -12.51 8.06
C ALA A 74 5.26 -12.46 8.49
N GLY A 75 4.40 -13.12 7.70
CA GLY A 75 2.96 -13.25 7.98
C GLY A 75 2.17 -11.93 8.02
N SER A 76 2.75 -10.82 7.55
CA SER A 76 2.09 -9.51 7.55
C SER A 76 1.37 -9.25 6.23
N HIS A 77 0.28 -8.48 6.28
CA HIS A 77 -0.48 -8.08 5.10
C HIS A 77 -0.39 -6.58 4.85
N SER A 78 -0.09 -6.17 3.62
CA SER A 78 -0.01 -4.78 3.19
C SER A 78 -1.02 -4.47 2.09
N GLU A 79 -1.40 -3.20 1.99
CA GLU A 79 -2.30 -2.67 0.97
C GLU A 79 -1.65 -1.44 0.30
N GLY A 80 -1.72 -1.37 -1.02
CA GLY A 80 -1.41 -0.17 -1.78
C GLY A 80 -0.21 -0.22 -2.73
N ILE A 81 0.19 0.97 -3.18
CA ILE A 81 1.20 1.16 -4.22
C ILE A 81 2.51 1.64 -3.56
N PHE A 82 3.54 0.81 -3.61
CA PHE A 82 4.87 1.15 -3.12
C PHE A 82 5.66 1.88 -4.20
N LEU A 83 6.00 3.15 -3.94
CA LEU A 83 6.89 3.99 -4.76
C LEU A 83 8.19 4.21 -3.99
N VAL A 84 9.21 3.38 -4.26
CA VAL A 84 10.36 3.19 -3.37
C VAL A 84 11.67 3.48 -4.08
N LYS A 85 12.48 4.37 -3.50
CA LYS A 85 13.79 4.76 -4.05
C LYS A 85 14.87 3.70 -3.84
N LYS A 86 14.81 2.92 -2.75
CA LYS A 86 15.73 1.80 -2.48
C LYS A 86 15.01 0.46 -2.60
N GLY A 87 15.47 -0.55 -1.88
CA GLY A 87 14.95 -1.91 -1.99
C GLY A 87 13.61 -2.12 -1.31
N VAL A 88 12.88 -3.13 -1.77
CA VAL A 88 11.64 -3.62 -1.15
C VAL A 88 11.84 -5.09 -0.80
N THR A 89 11.57 -5.45 0.46
CA THR A 89 11.66 -6.84 0.92
C THR A 89 10.34 -7.28 1.54
N LEU A 90 9.77 -8.36 1.01
CA LEU A 90 8.63 -9.06 1.58
C LEU A 90 9.09 -10.42 2.09
N ILE A 91 9.03 -10.60 3.41
CA ILE A 91 9.52 -11.79 4.13
C ILE A 91 8.49 -12.92 4.05
N THR A 92 8.92 -14.16 4.32
CA THR A 92 8.13 -15.40 4.31
C THR A 92 6.67 -15.23 4.72
N GLY A 93 5.76 -15.57 3.80
CA GLY A 93 4.32 -15.59 4.04
C GLY A 93 3.67 -14.22 4.19
N SER A 94 4.39 -13.12 3.93
CA SER A 94 3.77 -11.81 3.80
C SER A 94 2.99 -11.67 2.49
N SER A 95 2.08 -10.71 2.45
CA SER A 95 1.25 -10.45 1.26
C SER A 95 1.05 -8.97 1.02
N LEU A 96 0.84 -8.63 -0.26
CA LEU A 96 0.51 -7.28 -0.71
C LEU A 96 -0.62 -7.34 -1.74
N ASN A 97 -1.69 -6.60 -1.49
CA ASN A 97 -2.64 -6.20 -2.51
C ASN A 97 -2.22 -4.83 -3.06
N GLY A 98 -1.70 -4.79 -4.29
CA GLY A 98 -1.25 -3.55 -4.92
C GLY A 98 -0.09 -3.73 -5.90
N ARG A 99 0.88 -2.82 -5.85
CA ARG A 99 2.00 -2.75 -6.81
C ARG A 99 3.29 -2.34 -6.13
N ILE A 100 4.41 -2.86 -6.63
CA ILE A 100 5.76 -2.50 -6.16
C ILE A 100 6.54 -1.84 -7.29
N PHE A 101 6.84 -0.55 -7.14
CA PHE A 101 7.74 0.21 -8.00
C PHE A 101 8.99 0.59 -7.21
N SER A 102 10.02 -0.24 -7.32
CA SER A 102 11.33 -0.03 -6.71
C SER A 102 12.33 0.49 -7.74
N GLN A 103 13.13 1.49 -7.39
CA GLN A 103 14.25 1.94 -8.24
C GLN A 103 15.52 1.07 -8.08
N THR A 104 15.49 0.08 -7.19
CA THR A 104 16.58 -0.89 -7.02
C THR A 104 16.03 -2.33 -7.06
N ALA A 105 16.30 -3.16 -6.05
CA ALA A 105 15.84 -4.54 -6.01
C ALA A 105 14.46 -4.69 -5.35
N VAL A 106 13.73 -5.73 -5.75
CA VAL A 106 12.59 -6.29 -5.03
C VAL A 106 12.95 -7.72 -4.63
N THR A 107 12.81 -8.06 -3.36
CA THR A 107 13.10 -9.39 -2.82
C THR A 107 11.82 -9.97 -2.21
N LEU A 108 11.39 -11.12 -2.73
CA LEU A 108 10.20 -11.84 -2.28
C LEU A 108 10.59 -13.19 -1.69
N GLN A 109 10.19 -13.45 -0.45
CA GLN A 109 10.37 -14.75 0.20
C GLN A 109 8.99 -15.37 0.39
N MET A 110 8.59 -16.30 -0.49
CA MET A 110 7.26 -16.94 -0.45
C MET A 110 6.12 -15.93 -0.20
N ALA A 111 6.24 -14.74 -0.80
CA ALA A 111 5.31 -13.64 -0.59
C ALA A 111 4.27 -13.62 -1.72
N THR A 112 3.04 -13.27 -1.38
CA THR A 112 1.94 -13.17 -2.36
C THR A 112 1.73 -11.72 -2.76
N ILE A 113 1.86 -11.42 -4.05
CA ILE A 113 1.58 -10.08 -4.61
C ILE A 113 0.38 -10.19 -5.54
N THR A 114 -0.70 -9.49 -5.20
CA THR A 114 -1.94 -9.48 -5.99
C THR A 114 -2.18 -8.08 -6.52
N GLN A 115 -2.31 -7.94 -7.83
CA GLN A 115 -2.80 -6.71 -8.43
C GLN A 115 -4.30 -6.85 -8.69
N THR A 116 -5.13 -6.12 -7.93
CA THR A 116 -6.55 -6.02 -8.24
C THR A 116 -6.73 -5.18 -9.52
N PRO A 117 -7.44 -5.68 -10.54
CA PRO A 117 -7.74 -4.89 -11.72
C PRO A 117 -8.59 -3.69 -11.32
N TYR A 118 -8.25 -2.52 -11.87
CA TYR A 118 -9.09 -1.34 -11.71
C TYR A 118 -10.45 -1.62 -12.33
N THR A 119 -11.51 -1.64 -11.52
CA THR A 119 -12.88 -1.74 -12.04
C THR A 119 -13.24 -0.39 -12.64
N GLN A 120 -12.86 -0.19 -13.90
CA GLN A 120 -13.44 0.87 -14.70
C GLN A 120 -14.91 0.55 -14.90
N THR A 121 -15.80 1.21 -14.17
CA THR A 121 -17.12 1.48 -14.73
C THR A 121 -16.86 2.32 -15.96
N ARG A 122 -16.84 1.72 -17.16
CA ARG A 122 -16.69 2.45 -18.42
C ARG A 122 -17.79 3.51 -18.49
N ARG A 123 -17.51 4.74 -18.03
CA ARG A 123 -18.36 5.91 -18.29
C ARG A 123 -18.11 6.30 -19.75
N GLY A 124 -18.80 5.62 -20.66
CA GLY A 124 -18.93 6.05 -22.06
C GLY A 124 -18.32 5.11 -23.11
N LEU A 125 -19.11 4.13 -23.56
CA LEU A 125 -19.24 3.78 -24.98
C LEU A 125 -20.72 3.46 -25.22
N ARG A 126 -21.57 4.48 -24.99
CA ARG A 126 -22.92 4.49 -25.54
C ARG A 126 -22.79 4.85 -27.01
N GLY A 127 -22.93 3.88 -27.90
CA GLY A 127 -23.16 4.16 -29.33
C GLY A 127 -22.31 3.42 -30.36
N LEU A 128 -22.00 2.13 -30.20
CA LEU A 128 -21.64 1.31 -31.36
C LEU A 128 -22.61 0.14 -31.50
N GLN A 129 -23.79 0.43 -32.05
CA GLN A 129 -24.44 -0.53 -32.93
C GLN A 129 -23.58 -0.59 -34.20
N VAL A 130 -23.04 -1.76 -34.56
CA VAL A 130 -22.90 -2.14 -35.96
C VAL A 130 -23.11 -3.65 -36.09
N ALA A 131 -24.13 -3.97 -36.89
CA ALA A 131 -24.47 -5.20 -37.59
C ALA A 131 -24.38 -6.55 -36.85
#